data_AF-A0A263DFG5-F1
#
_entry.id   AF-A0A263DFG5-F1
#
_cell.length_a   1.000
_cell.length_b   1.000
_cell.length_c   1.000
_cell.angle_alpha   90.00
_cell.angle_beta   90.00
_cell.angle_gamma   90.00
#
_symmetry.space_group_name_H-M   'P 1'
#
loop_
_entity.id
_entity.type
_entity.pdbx_description
1 polymer ?
#
loop_
_entity_poly.entity_id
_entity_poly.type
_entity_poly.pdbx_seq_one_letter_code
_entity_poly.pdbx_strand_id
1 'polypeptide(L)'
;MTNIFDDLPWHEYDELDDLECEQPGLSLSLEQLVGLAKALESALRSCDGTLRVAQEWARGAEVGWPQLRHELEENGGFCDCEVVLNVLGGDFDRIFDDDGAGPD
;
A
#
# COMPACT_ATOMS: atom_id res chain seq x y z
N MET A 1 35.86 -7.61 30.53
CA MET A 1 34.44 -7.92 30.27
C MET A 1 34.08 -7.16 29.02
N THR A 2 34.25 -7.82 27.87
CA THR A 2 33.95 -7.25 26.57
C THR A 2 32.46 -7.45 26.34
N ASN A 3 31.72 -6.37 26.14
CA ASN A 3 30.30 -6.44 25.81
C ASN A 3 30.15 -7.23 24.50
N ILE A 4 29.55 -8.42 24.59
CA ILE A 4 29.27 -9.32 23.44
C ILE A 4 28.24 -8.72 22.47
N PHE A 5 27.54 -7.66 22.88
CA PHE A 5 26.49 -7.00 22.10
C PHE A 5 27.01 -5.95 21.12
N ASP A 6 28.32 -5.72 21.02
CA ASP A 6 28.92 -4.66 20.18
C ASP A 6 29.69 -5.21 18.95
N ASP A 7 29.74 -6.54 18.79
CA ASP A 7 30.58 -7.24 17.80
C ASP A 7 29.81 -8.26 16.95
N LEU A 8 28.48 -8.18 16.91
CA LEU A 8 27.71 -8.93 15.93
C LEU A 8 27.63 -8.07 14.65
N PRO A 9 28.28 -8.50 13.55
CA PRO A 9 28.18 -7.79 12.29
C PRO A 9 26.71 -7.74 11.87
N TRP A 10 26.27 -6.58 11.40
CA TRP A 10 24.93 -6.33 10.84
C TRP A 10 24.56 -7.21 9.62
N HIS A 11 25.29 -8.30 9.37
CA HIS A 11 25.21 -9.19 8.21
C HIS A 11 24.34 -10.45 8.43
N GLU A 12 23.54 -10.52 9.49
CA GLU A 12 22.50 -11.56 9.64
C GLU A 12 21.08 -11.02 9.34
N TYR A 13 20.96 -9.80 8.80
CA TYR A 13 19.71 -9.28 8.22
C TYR A 13 19.64 -9.43 6.69
N ASP A 14 20.58 -10.13 6.06
CA ASP A 14 20.54 -10.42 4.62
C ASP A 14 19.59 -11.60 4.27
N GLU A 15 19.05 -12.32 5.27
CA GLU A 15 18.07 -13.42 5.05
C GLU A 15 16.60 -12.94 4.97
N LEU A 16 16.33 -11.63 5.02
CA LEU A 16 14.99 -11.08 4.77
C LEU A 16 14.84 -10.50 3.34
N ASP A 17 15.85 -10.65 2.48
CA ASP A 17 15.77 -10.29 1.05
C ASP A 17 14.87 -11.27 0.26
N ASP A 18 14.52 -12.42 0.86
CA ASP A 18 13.60 -13.43 0.32
C ASP A 18 12.13 -13.20 0.72
N LEU A 19 11.79 -12.06 1.34
CA LEU A 19 10.40 -11.60 1.30
C LEU A 19 10.17 -11.04 -0.10
N GLU A 20 9.95 -11.95 -1.06
CA GLU A 20 9.27 -11.60 -2.31
C GLU A 20 8.08 -10.74 -1.89
N CYS A 21 8.13 -9.43 -2.14
CA CYS A 21 6.97 -8.58 -1.99
C CYS A 21 5.96 -9.16 -2.97
N GLU A 22 5.10 -10.08 -2.49
CA GLU A 22 4.07 -10.74 -3.26
C GLU A 22 3.27 -9.61 -3.89
N GLN A 23 3.55 -9.32 -5.16
CA GLN A 23 2.82 -8.27 -5.84
C GLN A 23 1.36 -8.68 -5.79
N PRO A 24 0.45 -7.76 -5.42
CA PRO A 24 -0.94 -8.11 -5.27
C PRO A 24 -1.40 -8.73 -6.59
N GLY A 25 -2.14 -9.84 -6.50
CA GLY A 25 -2.59 -10.64 -7.65
C GLY A 25 -3.66 -9.95 -8.49
N LEU A 26 -3.46 -8.68 -8.83
CA LEU A 26 -4.39 -7.85 -9.58
C LEU A 26 -4.20 -8.09 -11.09
N SER A 27 -5.31 -8.20 -11.80
CA SER A 27 -5.33 -8.28 -13.27
C SER A 27 -5.18 -6.90 -13.92
N LEU A 28 -4.24 -6.08 -13.42
CA LEU A 28 -3.97 -4.73 -13.90
C LEU A 28 -2.60 -4.64 -14.58
N SER A 29 -2.51 -3.83 -15.62
CA SER A 29 -1.20 -3.42 -16.15
C SER A 29 -0.49 -2.49 -15.17
N LEU A 30 0.83 -2.34 -15.32
CA LEU A 30 1.60 -1.38 -14.51
C LEU A 30 1.06 0.06 -14.64
N GLU A 31 0.64 0.46 -15.83
CA GLU A 31 0.03 1.78 -16.07
C GLU A 31 -1.29 1.93 -15.30
N GLN A 32 -2.11 0.88 -15.27
CA GLN A 32 -3.36 0.85 -14.53
C GLN A 32 -3.12 0.86 -13.01
N LEU A 33 -2.14 0.11 -12.50
CA LEU A 33 -1.76 0.14 -11.08
C LEU A 33 -1.34 1.55 -10.66
N VAL A 34 -0.49 2.21 -11.45
CA VAL A 34 -0.06 3.60 -11.21
C VAL A 34 -1.24 4.56 -11.28
N GLY A 35 -2.17 4.34 -12.22
CA GLY A 35 -3.39 5.12 -12.35
C GLY A 35 -4.29 5.01 -11.12
N LEU A 36 -4.50 3.79 -10.61
CA LEU A 36 -5.28 3.52 -9.41
C LEU A 36 -4.65 4.18 -8.19
N ALA A 37 -3.35 3.99 -7.98
CA ALA A 37 -2.61 4.60 -6.87
C ALA A 37 -2.78 6.13 -6.85
N LYS A 38 -2.56 6.79 -7.99
CA LYS A 38 -2.74 8.25 -8.11
C LYS A 38 -4.17 8.71 -7.82
N ALA A 39 -5.17 7.96 -8.29
CA ALA A 39 -6.57 8.30 -8.02
C ALA A 39 -6.87 8.26 -6.53
N LEU A 40 -6.41 7.21 -5.84
CA LEU A 40 -6.57 7.04 -4.39
C LEU A 40 -5.82 8.11 -3.60
N GLU A 41 -4.53 8.33 -3.86
CA GLU A 41 -3.71 9.37 -3.21
C GLU A 41 -4.32 10.77 -3.36
N SER A 42 -4.86 11.09 -4.55
CA SER A 42 -5.42 12.41 -4.81
C SER A 42 -6.71 12.69 -4.04
N ALA A 43 -7.54 11.65 -3.84
CA ALA A 43 -8.89 11.75 -3.32
C ALA A 43 -9.01 11.39 -1.83
N LEU A 44 -8.12 10.55 -1.30
CA LEU A 44 -8.16 10.12 0.09
C LEU A 44 -7.72 11.25 1.02
N ARG A 45 -8.61 11.58 1.96
CA ARG A 45 -8.35 12.49 3.10
C ARG A 45 -8.71 11.83 4.43
N SER A 46 -9.66 10.90 4.39
CA SER A 46 -10.07 10.04 5.50
C SER A 46 -10.66 8.76 4.92
N CYS A 47 -10.66 7.68 5.71
CA CYS A 47 -11.41 6.47 5.36
C CYS A 47 -12.92 6.73 5.50
N ASP A 48 -13.69 6.47 4.43
CA ASP A 48 -15.16 6.47 4.46
C ASP A 48 -15.76 5.04 4.46
N GLY A 49 -14.91 4.01 4.51
CA GLY A 49 -15.31 2.61 4.52
C GLY A 49 -15.86 2.10 3.17
N THR A 50 -15.61 2.80 2.07
CA THR A 50 -16.09 2.44 0.74
C THR A 50 -14.95 2.28 -0.26
N LEU A 51 -15.23 1.64 -1.40
CA LEU A 51 -14.35 1.58 -2.58
C LEU A 51 -14.78 2.58 -3.66
N ARG A 52 -15.33 3.73 -3.26
CA ARG A 52 -15.94 4.68 -4.19
C ARG A 52 -14.93 5.21 -5.18
N VAL A 53 -13.72 5.56 -4.73
CA VAL A 53 -12.67 6.12 -5.58
C VAL A 53 -12.13 5.06 -6.53
N ALA A 54 -11.84 3.85 -6.03
CA ALA A 54 -11.40 2.73 -6.87
C ALA A 54 -12.44 2.38 -7.95
N GLN A 55 -13.73 2.41 -7.59
CA GLN A 55 -14.82 2.16 -8.54
C GLN A 55 -14.94 3.27 -9.59
N GLU A 56 -14.86 4.53 -9.18
CA GLU A 56 -14.89 5.68 -10.09
C GLU A 56 -13.72 5.65 -11.06
N TRP A 57 -12.51 5.32 -10.56
CA TRP A 57 -11.32 5.14 -11.38
C TRP A 57 -11.49 3.99 -12.37
N ALA A 58 -11.95 2.81 -11.92
CA ALA A 58 -12.11 1.64 -12.78
C ALA A 58 -13.06 1.91 -13.94
N ARG A 59 -14.16 2.64 -13.68
CA ARG A 59 -15.09 3.08 -14.72
C ARG A 59 -14.41 4.00 -15.75
N GLY A 60 -13.56 4.92 -15.30
CA GLY A 60 -12.83 5.84 -16.17
C GLY A 60 -11.71 5.17 -16.98
N ALA A 61 -11.06 4.16 -16.41
CA ALA A 61 -9.98 3.39 -17.03
C ALA A 61 -10.46 2.17 -17.83
N GLU A 62 -11.78 2.01 -18.00
CA GLU A 62 -12.42 0.85 -18.67
C GLU A 62 -12.00 -0.51 -18.07
N VAL A 63 -11.73 -0.53 -16.76
CA VAL A 63 -11.39 -1.74 -16.00
C VAL A 63 -12.67 -2.39 -15.47
N GLY A 64 -12.75 -3.71 -15.60
CA GLY A 64 -13.89 -4.51 -15.15
C GLY A 64 -14.08 -4.45 -13.63
N TRP A 65 -15.00 -3.60 -13.17
CA TRP A 65 -15.22 -3.37 -11.73
C TRP A 65 -15.51 -4.63 -10.89
N PRO A 66 -16.38 -5.57 -11.30
CA PRO A 66 -16.65 -6.75 -10.47
C PRO A 66 -15.42 -7.62 -10.22
N GLN A 67 -14.56 -7.76 -11.24
CA GLN A 67 -13.32 -8.52 -11.12
C GLN A 67 -12.30 -7.76 -10.27
N LEU A 68 -12.06 -6.48 -10.57
CA LEU A 68 -11.14 -5.66 -9.79
C LEU A 68 -11.53 -5.63 -8.31
N ARG A 69 -12.82 -5.43 -8.01
CA ARG A 69 -13.31 -5.43 -6.63
C ARG A 69 -12.98 -6.74 -5.93
N HIS A 70 -13.23 -7.87 -6.59
CA HIS A 70 -12.94 -9.18 -6.01
C HIS A 70 -11.45 -9.33 -5.71
N GLU A 71 -10.59 -8.98 -6.66
CA GLU A 71 -9.13 -9.04 -6.50
C GLU A 71 -8.66 -8.10 -5.38
N LEU A 72 -9.21 -6.89 -5.27
CA LEU A 72 -8.91 -5.97 -4.16
C LEU A 72 -9.31 -6.59 -2.81
N GLU A 73 -10.52 -7.16 -2.70
CA GLU A 73 -11.00 -7.81 -1.48
C GLU A 73 -10.15 -9.05 -1.11
N GLU A 74 -9.70 -9.84 -2.08
CA GLU A 74 -8.78 -10.98 -1.85
C GLU A 74 -7.42 -10.55 -1.31
N ASN A 75 -6.97 -9.34 -1.66
CA ASN A 75 -5.75 -8.73 -1.14
C ASN A 75 -6.02 -7.82 0.08
N GLY A 76 -7.21 -7.91 0.69
CA GLY A 76 -7.55 -7.20 1.94
C GLY A 76 -7.96 -5.73 1.77
N GLY A 77 -8.27 -5.28 0.56
CA GLY A 77 -8.76 -3.94 0.23
C GLY A 77 -10.28 -3.84 0.19
N PHE A 78 -10.96 -3.71 1.34
CA PHE A 78 -12.42 -3.56 1.42
C PHE A 78 -12.88 -2.09 1.42
N CYS A 79 -12.00 -1.15 1.76
CA CYS A 79 -12.12 0.30 1.51
C CYS A 79 -10.97 0.80 0.62
N ASP A 80 -11.15 1.98 0.02
CA ASP A 80 -10.09 2.72 -0.69
C ASP A 80 -8.82 2.90 0.16
N CYS A 81 -8.99 3.03 1.48
CA CYS A 81 -7.91 3.14 2.45
C CYS A 81 -7.05 1.87 2.58
N GLU A 82 -7.70 0.72 2.68
CA GLU A 82 -7.06 -0.60 2.76
C GLU A 82 -6.48 -0.99 1.41
N VAL A 83 -7.02 -0.51 0.29
CA VAL A 83 -6.36 -0.67 -1.02
C VAL A 83 -4.99 -0.01 -1.01
N VAL A 84 -4.86 1.22 -0.48
CA VAL A 84 -3.55 1.87 -0.37
C VAL A 84 -2.61 1.06 0.53
N LEU A 85 -3.10 0.59 1.67
CA LEU A 85 -2.26 0.01 2.73
C LEU A 85 -1.90 -1.45 2.48
N ASN A 86 -2.90 -2.28 2.17
CA ASN A 86 -2.78 -3.72 2.09
C ASN A 86 -2.44 -4.18 0.66
N VAL A 87 -2.90 -3.44 -0.35
CA VAL A 87 -2.77 -3.85 -1.76
C VAL A 87 -1.61 -3.14 -2.44
N LEU A 88 -1.54 -1.81 -2.32
CA LEU A 88 -0.51 -1.01 -3.02
C LEU A 88 0.80 -0.85 -2.23
N GLY A 89 0.86 -1.39 -1.01
CA GLY A 89 2.05 -1.30 -0.15
C GLY A 89 2.37 0.12 0.31
N GLY A 90 1.33 0.97 0.46
CA GLY A 90 1.47 2.34 0.89
C GLY A 90 2.09 2.43 2.29
N ASP A 91 3.19 3.17 2.39
CA ASP A 91 3.92 3.46 3.63
C ASP A 91 3.04 4.34 4.54
N PHE A 92 2.44 3.72 5.57
CA PHE A 92 1.49 4.35 6.51
C PHE A 92 2.12 5.59 7.20
N ASP A 93 3.45 5.58 7.39
CA ASP A 93 4.19 6.61 8.12
C ASP A 93 4.11 8.00 7.44
N ARG A 94 3.94 8.08 6.12
CA ARG A 94 3.92 9.40 5.42
C ARG A 94 2.54 10.04 5.26
N ILE A 95 1.46 9.32 5.53
CA ILE A 95 0.09 9.80 5.27
C ILE A 95 -0.52 10.43 6.53
N PHE A 96 -0.01 10.09 7.72
CA PHE A 96 -0.53 10.57 9.01
C PHE A 96 0.47 11.44 9.79
N ASP A 97 1.69 11.67 9.29
CA ASP A 97 2.62 12.68 9.81
C ASP A 97 2.14 14.11 9.42
N ASP A 98 0.96 14.48 9.92
CA ASP A 98 0.56 15.86 10.18
C ASP A 98 0.28 16.00 11.69
N ASP A 99 1.27 15.67 12.52
CA ASP A 99 1.32 16.18 13.89
C ASP A 99 2.67 16.84 14.13
N GLY A 100 2.62 18.17 14.17
CA GLY A 100 3.79 19.02 14.25
C GLY A 100 4.52 18.87 15.58
N ALA A 101 5.67 18.19 15.54
CA ALA A 101 6.65 18.24 16.61
C ALA A 101 8.05 18.48 16.01
N GLY A 102 8.30 19.72 15.59
CA GLY A 102 9.67 20.20 15.46
C GLY A 102 10.30 20.27 16.86
N PRO A 103 11.50 19.72 17.10
CA PRO A 103 12.20 19.94 18.36
C PRO A 103 12.72 21.39 18.43
N ASP A 104 12.47 22.02 19.58
CA ASP A 104 12.98 23.32 20.05
C ASP A 104 14.52 23.37 20.10
#